data_AF-K2AU90-F1
#
_entry.id   AF-K2AU90-F1
#
_cell.length_a   1.000
_cell.length_b   1.000
_cell.length_c   1.000
_cell.angle_alpha   90.00
_cell.angle_beta   90.00
_cell.angle_gamma   90.00
#
_symmetry.space_group_name_H-M   'P 1'
#
loop_
_entity.id
_entity.type
_entity.pdbx_description
1 polymer ?
#
loop_
_entity_poly.entity_id
_entity_poly.type
_entity_poly.pdbx_seq_one_letter_code
_entity_poly.pdbx_strand_id
1 'polypeptide(L)'
;MRLPNFLGKYGNKTSSGSLGQTEGETLEKGMVSIVDVLAPSSVEVDFSSIRVGNRFFRTFFVIGYPRFVSSNWLSPLIDFSHSLNISMFIYPVEASDVLSDLRHKIAEMEATIASQMETGHVV
;
A
#
# COMPACT_ATOMS: atom_id res chain seq x y z
N MET A 1 -3.72 -32.45 40.11
CA MET A 1 -3.62 -32.19 38.66
C MET A 1 -2.26 -32.72 38.20
N ARG A 2 -2.23 -33.85 37.49
CA ARG A 2 -1.00 -34.54 37.07
C ARG A 2 -0.72 -34.23 35.60
N LEU A 3 0.45 -33.69 35.29
CA LEU A 3 1.01 -33.67 33.93
C LEU A 3 2.19 -34.68 33.89
N PRO A 4 2.13 -35.72 33.06
CA PRO A 4 3.19 -36.72 32.95
C PRO A 4 4.27 -36.39 31.90
N ASN A 5 5.46 -36.90 32.22
CA ASN A 5 6.73 -36.94 31.50
C ASN A 5 6.68 -37.08 29.97
N PHE A 6 7.47 -36.23 29.30
CA PHE A 6 7.87 -36.36 27.89
C PHE A 6 9.39 -36.60 27.79
N LEU A 7 9.84 -37.77 28.24
CA LEU A 7 11.21 -38.26 28.00
C LEU A 7 11.16 -39.77 27.84
N GLY A 8 11.33 -40.25 26.62
CA GLY A 8 11.59 -41.66 26.37
C GLY A 8 11.25 -42.16 24.97
N LYS A 9 12.28 -42.19 24.10
CA LYS A 9 12.75 -43.35 23.33
C LYS A 9 13.27 -42.94 21.95
N TYR A 10 14.56 -42.66 21.86
CA TYR A 10 15.32 -42.92 20.63
C TYR A 10 15.85 -44.35 20.73
N GLY A 11 15.32 -45.22 19.86
CA GLY A 11 15.64 -46.64 19.83
C GLY A 11 15.34 -47.25 18.45
N ASN A 12 16.30 -47.06 17.54
CA ASN A 12 16.83 -48.00 16.55
C ASN A 12 15.91 -48.65 15.48
N LYS A 13 16.31 -48.51 14.21
CA LYS A 13 16.53 -49.64 13.28
C LYS A 13 17.35 -49.19 12.06
N THR A 14 18.60 -49.64 12.01
CA THR A 14 19.38 -49.78 10.78
C THR A 14 18.85 -50.93 9.91
N SER A 15 19.10 -50.76 8.60
CA SER A 15 19.21 -51.71 7.49
C SER A 15 17.98 -52.14 6.66
N SER A 16 18.20 -51.98 5.35
CA SER A 16 17.69 -52.68 4.16
C SER A 16 16.27 -52.43 3.64
N GLY A 17 16.20 -51.56 2.62
CA GLY A 17 15.63 -51.88 1.31
C GLY A 17 14.16 -52.28 1.20
N SER A 18 13.34 -51.35 0.71
CA SER A 18 12.33 -51.63 -0.33
C SER A 18 11.95 -50.34 -1.02
N LEU A 19 12.16 -50.30 -2.34
CA LEU A 19 11.55 -49.31 -3.22
C LEU A 19 10.02 -49.39 -3.08
N GLY A 20 9.37 -48.23 -3.06
CA GLY A 20 7.93 -48.14 -3.27
C GLY A 20 7.28 -47.01 -2.48
N GLN A 21 6.71 -46.06 -3.22
CA GLN A 21 5.80 -44.99 -2.79
C GLN A 21 6.55 -43.79 -2.18
N THR A 22 6.75 -42.68 -2.90
CA THR A 22 5.66 -41.79 -3.37
C THR A 22 5.79 -41.41 -4.85
N GLU A 23 5.37 -42.29 -5.75
CA GLU A 23 5.35 -42.00 -7.20
C GLU A 23 4.21 -41.03 -7.56
N GLY A 24 3.10 -41.00 -6.80
CA GLY A 24 1.97 -40.08 -7.05
C GLY A 24 2.32 -38.59 -6.99
N GLU A 25 3.11 -38.16 -6.01
CA GLU A 25 3.48 -36.74 -5.85
C GLU A 25 4.50 -36.24 -6.88
N THR A 26 5.26 -37.15 -7.51
CA THR A 26 6.21 -36.80 -8.57
C THR A 26 5.55 -36.74 -9.94
N LEU A 27 4.48 -37.53 -10.18
CA LEU A 27 3.65 -37.41 -11.38
C LEU A 27 2.74 -36.18 -11.36
N GLU A 28 2.19 -35.78 -10.21
CA GLU A 28 1.39 -34.55 -10.10
C GLU A 28 2.19 -33.28 -10.43
N LYS A 29 3.49 -33.27 -10.11
CA LYS A 29 4.42 -32.19 -10.50
C LYS A 29 4.81 -32.20 -11.98
N GLY A 30 4.57 -33.30 -12.70
CA GLY A 30 4.85 -33.44 -14.13
C GLY A 30 3.65 -33.10 -15.03
N MET A 31 2.46 -32.96 -14.45
CA MET A 31 1.30 -32.46 -15.18
C MET A 31 1.37 -30.94 -15.27
N VAL A 32 1.20 -30.41 -16.48
CA VAL A 32 1.14 -28.96 -16.70
C VAL A 32 -0.05 -28.42 -15.92
N SER A 33 0.24 -27.73 -14.82
CA SER A 33 -0.78 -27.05 -14.04
C SER A 33 -1.25 -25.81 -14.78
N ILE A 34 -2.51 -25.40 -14.59
CA ILE A 34 -3.02 -24.14 -15.15
C ILE A 34 -2.14 -22.95 -14.70
N VAL A 35 -1.55 -23.05 -13.50
CA VAL A 35 -0.63 -22.05 -12.96
C VAL A 35 0.65 -21.96 -13.79
N ASP A 36 1.21 -23.07 -14.25
CA ASP A 36 2.41 -23.08 -15.11
C ASP A 36 2.13 -22.51 -16.51
N VAL A 37 0.90 -22.67 -17.03
CA VAL A 37 0.49 -22.06 -18.30
C VAL A 37 0.38 -20.54 -18.19
N LEU A 38 -0.06 -20.05 -17.02
CA LEU A 38 -0.18 -18.61 -16.74
C LEU A 38 1.13 -17.98 -16.25
N ALA A 39 2.13 -18.79 -15.91
CA ALA A 39 3.40 -18.31 -15.42
C ALA A 39 4.15 -17.53 -16.51
N PRO A 40 4.76 -16.37 -16.18
CA PRO A 40 5.57 -15.63 -17.13
C PRO A 40 6.83 -16.41 -17.52
N SER A 41 7.32 -16.20 -18.74
CA SER A 41 8.48 -16.93 -19.29
C SER A 41 9.81 -16.63 -18.57
N SER A 42 9.97 -15.43 -18.00
CA SER A 42 11.12 -15.05 -17.19
C SER A 42 10.80 -13.82 -16.35
N VAL A 43 11.29 -13.80 -15.10
CA VAL A 43 11.22 -12.65 -14.19
C VAL A 43 12.63 -12.36 -13.67
N GLU A 44 13.14 -11.17 -13.98
CA GLU A 44 14.39 -10.64 -13.43
C GLU A 44 14.04 -9.62 -12.34
N VAL A 45 14.59 -9.80 -11.14
CA VAL A 45 14.33 -8.93 -9.98
C VAL A 45 15.62 -8.20 -9.61
N ASP A 46 15.66 -6.91 -9.89
CA ASP A 46 16.68 -6.00 -9.39
C ASP A 46 16.15 -5.17 -8.22
N PHE A 47 17.06 -4.58 -7.45
CA PHE A 47 16.70 -3.70 -6.32
C PHE A 47 15.84 -2.49 -6.73
N SER A 48 15.96 -2.03 -7.98
CA SER A 48 15.29 -0.81 -8.45
C SER A 48 14.19 -1.06 -9.48
N SER A 49 14.10 -2.26 -10.04
CA SER A 49 13.17 -2.59 -11.12
C SER A 49 12.92 -4.08 -11.19
N ILE A 50 11.69 -4.43 -11.56
CA ILE A 50 11.31 -5.81 -11.85
C ILE A 50 11.04 -5.89 -13.34
N ARG A 51 11.67 -6.84 -14.03
CA ARG A 51 11.43 -7.10 -15.44
C ARG A 51 10.69 -8.41 -15.59
N VAL A 52 9.53 -8.35 -16.25
CA VAL A 52 8.73 -9.53 -16.60
C VAL A 52 8.68 -9.63 -18.11
N GLY A 53 9.38 -10.62 -18.68
CA GLY A 53 9.61 -10.73 -20.13
C GLY A 53 10.30 -9.48 -20.71
N ASN A 54 9.54 -8.65 -21.43
CA ASN A 54 10.01 -7.42 -22.07
C ASN A 54 9.51 -6.14 -21.38
N ARG A 55 8.75 -6.24 -20.29
CA ARG A 55 8.18 -5.09 -19.57
C ARG A 55 8.98 -4.80 -18.30
N PHE A 56 9.27 -3.53 -18.06
CA PHE A 56 9.91 -3.05 -16.85
C PHE A 56 8.87 -2.43 -15.92
N PHE A 57 8.92 -2.81 -14.66
CA PHE A 57 8.09 -2.29 -13.58
C PHE A 57 8.97 -1.61 -12.55
N ARG A 58 8.56 -0.42 -12.12
CA ARG A 58 9.18 0.32 -11.02
C ARG A 58 8.09 0.99 -10.20
N THR A 59 8.20 0.88 -8.88
CA THR A 59 7.29 1.52 -7.95
C THR A 59 7.99 2.70 -7.31
N PHE A 60 7.36 3.86 -7.35
CA PHE A 60 7.85 5.06 -6.69
C PHE A 60 6.98 5.34 -5.45
N PHE A 61 7.63 5.69 -4.35
CA PHE A 61 6.97 6.14 -3.14
C PHE A 61 7.27 7.62 -2.95
N VAL A 62 6.23 8.45 -2.93
CA VAL A 62 6.37 9.91 -2.79
C VAL A 62 6.00 10.30 -1.37
N ILE A 63 6.94 10.91 -0.67
CA ILE A 63 6.73 11.54 0.64
C ILE A 63 6.82 13.06 0.49
N GLY A 64 5.96 13.79 1.21
CA GLY A 64 5.99 15.26 1.21
C GLY A 64 5.28 15.91 0.03
N TYR A 65 3.97 15.71 -0.08
CA TYR A 65 3.14 16.51 -0.99
C TYR A 65 3.20 18.00 -0.61
N PRO A 66 3.05 18.92 -1.58
CA PRO A 66 2.93 20.35 -1.29
C PRO A 66 1.81 20.62 -0.28
N ARG A 67 2.06 21.51 0.69
CA ARG A 67 1.05 21.91 1.69
C ARG A 67 -0.17 22.59 1.05
N PHE A 68 0.04 23.23 -0.11
CA PHE A 68 -1.00 23.86 -0.91
C PHE A 68 -0.90 23.33 -2.33
N VAL A 69 -2.01 22.81 -2.86
CA VAL A 69 -2.10 22.32 -4.23
C VAL A 69 -3.10 23.17 -5.01
N SER A 70 -2.71 23.62 -6.20
CA SER A 70 -3.62 24.29 -7.13
C SER A 70 -4.46 23.26 -7.88
N SER A 71 -5.51 23.74 -8.56
CA SER A 71 -6.19 22.91 -9.56
C SER A 71 -5.18 22.41 -10.61
N ASN A 72 -5.37 21.18 -11.12
CA ASN A 72 -4.50 20.52 -12.10
C ASN A 72 -3.05 20.15 -11.67
N TRP A 73 -2.70 20.21 -10.39
CA TRP A 73 -1.33 19.86 -9.95
C TRP A 73 -0.91 18.41 -10.31
N LEU A 74 -1.86 17.48 -10.40
CA LEU A 74 -1.62 16.07 -10.77
C LEU A 74 -1.66 15.80 -12.28
N SER A 75 -1.98 16.80 -13.11
CA SER A 75 -2.13 16.65 -14.58
C SER A 75 -0.93 15.94 -15.23
N PRO A 76 0.34 16.27 -14.92
CA PRO A 76 1.49 15.63 -15.57
C PRO A 76 1.57 14.11 -15.35
N LEU A 77 1.04 13.61 -14.22
CA LEU A 77 1.00 12.19 -13.91
C LEU A 77 -0.17 11.48 -14.60
N ILE A 78 -1.28 12.18 -14.84
CA ILE A 78 -2.47 11.64 -15.50
C ILE A 78 -2.28 11.64 -17.02
N ASP A 79 -1.68 12.69 -17.57
CA ASP A 79 -1.44 12.88 -19.01
C ASP A 79 -0.23 12.07 -19.52
N PHE A 80 0.34 11.21 -18.68
CA PHE A 80 1.49 10.41 -19.04
C PHE A 80 1.13 9.38 -20.12
N SER A 81 1.95 9.31 -21.17
CA SER A 81 1.66 8.52 -22.38
C SER A 81 1.75 7.00 -22.22
N HIS A 82 2.10 6.49 -21.03
CA HIS A 82 2.23 5.06 -20.76
C HIS A 82 1.36 4.64 -19.57
N SER A 83 1.09 3.34 -19.47
CA SER A 83 0.30 2.77 -18.38
C SER A 83 0.97 3.02 -17.03
N LEU A 84 0.30 3.80 -16.18
CA LEU A 84 0.70 4.09 -14.81
C LEU A 84 -0.43 3.69 -13.86
N ASN A 85 -0.09 3.09 -12.71
CA ASN A 85 -1.02 2.84 -11.62
C ASN A 85 -0.70 3.80 -10.48
N ILE A 86 -1.69 4.59 -10.04
CA ILE A 86 -1.57 5.56 -8.95
C ILE A 86 -2.51 5.14 -7.83
N SER A 87 -2.00 5.11 -6.60
CA SER A 87 -2.80 4.92 -5.39
C SER A 87 -2.43 6.00 -4.39
N MET A 88 -3.44 6.68 -3.83
CA MET A 88 -3.27 7.76 -2.87
C MET A 88 -4.06 7.44 -1.60
N PHE A 89 -3.44 7.70 -0.45
CA PHE A 89 -4.07 7.57 0.86
C PHE A 89 -4.15 8.96 1.48
N ILE A 90 -5.36 9.47 1.70
CA ILE A 90 -5.60 10.79 2.28
C ILE A 90 -6.18 10.58 3.67
N TYR A 91 -5.51 11.13 4.68
CA TYR A 91 -5.99 11.15 6.05
C TYR A 91 -6.64 12.51 6.30
N PRO A 92 -7.96 12.57 6.54
CA PRO A 92 -8.63 13.83 6.83
C PRO A 92 -8.17 14.37 8.18
N VAL A 93 -8.14 15.70 8.27
CA VAL A 93 -8.01 16.42 9.54
C VAL A 93 -9.41 16.73 10.09
N GLU A 94 -9.55 16.77 11.42
CA GLU A 94 -10.83 17.01 12.09
C GLU A 94 -11.42 18.38 11.71
N ALA A 95 -12.65 18.38 11.20
CA ALA A 95 -13.32 19.59 10.72
C ALA A 95 -13.74 20.55 11.85
N SER A 96 -13.80 20.08 13.10
CA SER A 96 -14.17 20.87 14.27
C SER A 96 -13.26 22.07 14.49
N ASP A 97 -11.96 21.86 14.28
CA ASP A 97 -10.94 22.85 14.61
C ASP A 97 -10.97 23.98 13.58
N VAL A 98 -11.07 23.62 12.30
CA VAL A 98 -11.21 24.59 11.19
C VAL A 98 -12.50 25.40 11.31
N LEU A 99 -13.61 24.78 11.72
CA LEU A 99 -14.88 25.49 11.94
C LEU A 99 -14.82 26.44 13.13
N SER A 100 -14.12 26.07 14.20
CA SER A 100 -13.87 26.96 15.34
C SER A 100 -13.09 28.20 14.90
N ASP A 101 -12.00 28.00 14.16
CA ASP A 101 -11.12 29.06 13.68
C ASP A 101 -11.84 30.03 12.73
N LEU A 102 -12.64 29.50 11.80
CA LEU A 102 -13.45 30.31 10.89
C LEU A 102 -14.51 31.12 11.64
N ARG A 103 -15.22 30.52 12.60
CA ARG A 103 -16.20 31.24 13.43
C ARG A 103 -15.56 32.36 14.23
N HIS A 104 -14.38 32.12 14.78
CA HIS A 104 -13.64 33.13 15.51
C HIS A 104 -13.24 34.30 14.59
N LYS A 105 -12.74 34.01 13.38
CA LYS A 105 -12.40 35.03 12.38
C LYS A 105 -13.60 35.83 11.88
N ILE A 106 -14.76 35.18 11.73
CA ILE A 106 -16.01 35.87 11.39
C ILE A 106 -16.41 36.82 12.53
N ALA A 107 -16.37 36.36 13.78
CA ALA A 107 -16.72 37.18 14.93
C ALA A 107 -15.79 38.40 15.09
N GLU A 108 -14.47 38.23 14.89
CA GLU A 108 -13.51 39.35 14.88
C GLU A 108 -13.84 40.36 13.77
N MET A 109 -14.22 39.88 12.59
CA MET A 109 -14.59 40.71 11.44
C MET A 109 -15.89 41.48 11.70
N GLU A 110 -16.91 40.80 12.21
CA GLU A 110 -18.19 41.39 12.60
C GLU A 110 -18.02 42.46 13.68
N ALA A 111 -17.20 42.19 14.70
CA ALA A 111 -16.87 43.17 15.74
C ALA A 111 -16.13 44.38 15.17
N THR A 112 -15.22 44.18 14.23
CA THR A 112 -14.51 45.27 13.54
C THR A 112 -15.48 46.10 12.72
N ILE A 113 -16.37 45.48 11.95
CA ILE A 113 -17.40 46.16 11.16
C ILE A 113 -18.31 46.98 12.08
N ALA A 114 -18.81 46.38 13.18
CA ALA A 114 -19.66 47.07 14.14
C ALA A 114 -18.95 48.29 14.77
N SER A 115 -17.69 48.12 15.18
CA SER A 115 -16.88 49.23 15.72
C SER A 115 -16.63 50.33 14.69
N GLN A 116 -16.40 49.99 13.42
CA GLN A 116 -16.27 50.96 12.33
C GLN A 116 -17.57 51.72 12.05
N MET A 117 -18.73 51.05 12.13
CA MET A 117 -20.04 51.69 12.03
C MET A 117 -20.28 52.67 13.18
N GLU A 118 -19.91 52.30 14.40
CA GLU A 118 -20.09 53.12 15.61
C GLU A 118 -19.17 54.35 15.62
N THR A 119 -17.97 54.24 15.05
CA THR A 119 -17.00 55.35 14.93
C THR A 119 -17.33 56.28 13.75
N GLY A 120 -18.45 56.09 13.04
CA GLY A 120 -18.93 57.00 12.00
C GLY A 120 -18.08 57.08 10.74
N HIS A 121 -17.21 56.10 10.48
CA HIS A 121 -16.31 56.08 9.31
C HIS A 121 -16.95 55.49 8.04
N VAL A 122 -18.28 55.50 7.94
CA VAL A 122 -19.01 54.94 6.79
C VAL A 122 -19.74 56.06 6.06
N VAL A 123 -19.16 56.50 4.95
CA VAL A 123 -19.87 57.03 3.77
C VAL A 123 -19.54 56.14 2.58
#